data_AF-A0A2M6ZS92-F1
#
_entry.id   AF-A0A2M6ZS92-F1
#
_cell.length_a   1.000
_cell.length_b   1.000
_cell.length_c   1.000
_cell.angle_alpha   90.00
_cell.angle_beta   90.00
_cell.angle_gamma   90.00
#
_symmetry.space_group_name_H-M   'P 1'
#
loop_
_entity.id
_entity.type
_entity.pdbx_description
1 polymer ?
#
loop_
_entity_poly.entity_id
_entity_poly.type
_entity_poly.pdbx_seq_one_letter_code
_entity_poly.pdbx_strand_id
1 'polypeptide(L)'
;TYKTPVVREDITLPGNSGKQALINAINGYMDLGKITEHDAVIGNKLAHVLTGGDIEVAHKTNEQHILDLEREVFVSLCGMEKTRERMKYMLLNGKPLRN
;
A
#
# COMPACT_ATOMS: atom_id res chain seq x y z
N THR A 1 5.86 14.14 -28.62
CA THR A 1 5.88 12.66 -28.71
C THR A 1 6.18 12.09 -27.34
N TYR A 2 5.29 11.25 -26.81
CA TYR A 2 5.54 10.54 -25.54
C TYR A 2 6.69 9.55 -25.73
N LYS A 3 7.64 9.51 -24.80
CA LYS A 3 8.69 8.49 -24.72
C LYS A 3 8.37 7.57 -23.56
N THR A 4 8.28 6.27 -23.84
CA THR A 4 8.09 5.26 -22.80
C THR A 4 9.32 5.25 -21.88
N PRO A 5 9.14 5.30 -20.54
CA PRO A 5 10.23 5.18 -19.59
C PRO A 5 10.90 3.80 -19.68
N VAL A 6 12.19 3.76 -19.38
CA VAL A 6 12.95 2.51 -19.27
C VAL A 6 12.66 1.88 -17.91
N VAL A 7 12.22 0.63 -17.90
CA VAL A 7 11.93 -0.13 -16.67
C VAL A 7 13.22 -0.33 -15.87
N ARG A 8 13.18 -0.03 -14.58
CA ARG A 8 14.30 -0.30 -13.67
C ARG A 8 14.36 -1.77 -13.26
N GLU A 9 15.56 -2.32 -13.19
CA GLU A 9 15.83 -3.72 -12.82
C GLU A 9 16.69 -3.84 -11.54
N ASP A 10 17.00 -2.70 -10.90
CA ASP A 10 17.97 -2.56 -9.83
C ASP A 10 17.34 -2.35 -8.44
N ILE A 11 16.04 -2.62 -8.29
CA ILE A 11 15.31 -2.32 -7.06
C ILE A 11 15.45 -3.48 -6.08
N THR A 12 15.85 -3.20 -4.84
CA THR A 12 15.92 -4.22 -3.78
C THR A 12 14.78 -4.02 -2.80
N LEU A 13 13.97 -5.06 -2.59
CA LEU A 13 12.86 -5.02 -1.65
C LEU A 13 13.18 -5.78 -0.36
N PRO A 14 12.71 -5.32 0.81
CA PRO A 14 13.04 -5.93 2.11
C PRO A 14 12.52 -7.36 2.33
N GLY A 15 11.47 -7.79 1.62
CA GLY A 15 10.79 -9.06 1.89
C GLY A 15 10.06 -9.08 3.24
N ASN A 16 9.82 -10.29 3.76
CA ASN A 16 8.96 -10.53 4.92
C ASN A 16 9.43 -9.85 6.21
N SER A 17 10.74 -9.72 6.43
CA SER A 17 11.28 -9.02 7.60
C SER A 17 10.86 -7.55 7.63
N GLY A 18 10.94 -6.86 6.50
CA GLY A 18 10.44 -5.48 6.35
C GLY A 18 8.93 -5.40 6.49
N LYS A 19 8.19 -6.41 5.99
CA LYS A 19 6.73 -6.49 6.12
C LYS A 19 6.32 -6.54 7.58
N GLN A 20 6.97 -7.38 8.38
CA GLN A 20 6.71 -7.47 9.81
C GLN A 20 7.05 -6.17 10.56
N ALA A 21 8.14 -5.49 10.19
CA ALA A 21 8.47 -4.20 10.77
C ALA A 21 7.38 -3.15 10.51
N LEU A 22 6.84 -3.10 9.30
CA LEU A 22 5.74 -2.20 8.94
C LEU A 22 4.44 -2.57 9.65
N ILE A 23 4.10 -3.85 9.72
CA ILE A 23 2.91 -4.35 10.45
C ILE A 23 2.99 -3.95 11.92
N ASN A 24 4.15 -4.13 12.56
CA ASN A 24 4.35 -3.74 13.95
C ASN A 24 4.17 -2.23 14.15
N ALA A 25 4.65 -1.40 13.22
CA ALA A 25 4.44 0.04 13.28
C ALA A 25 2.95 0.41 13.12
N ILE A 26 2.23 -0.25 12.20
CA ILE A 26 0.78 -0.05 12.00
C ILE A 26 0.02 -0.40 13.26
N ASN A 27 0.30 -1.57 13.86
CA ASN A 27 -0.33 -2.00 15.11
C ASN A 27 -0.04 -1.01 16.24
N GLY A 28 1.21 -0.55 16.37
CA GLY A 28 1.56 0.48 17.34
C GLY A 28 0.78 1.78 17.15
N TYR A 29 0.51 2.21 15.91
CA TYR A 29 -0.35 3.36 15.66
C TYR A 29 -1.83 3.11 15.98
N MET A 30 -2.31 1.87 15.78
CA MET A 30 -3.65 1.47 16.16
C MET A 30 -3.83 1.52 17.67
N ASP A 31 -2.90 0.94 18.42
CA ASP A 31 -2.93 0.89 19.88
C ASP A 31 -2.89 2.30 20.50
N LEU A 32 -2.19 3.23 19.84
CA LEU A 32 -2.16 4.64 20.22
C LEU A 32 -3.41 5.43 19.79
N GLY A 33 -4.39 4.80 19.12
CA GLY A 33 -5.58 5.45 18.59
C GLY A 33 -5.29 6.49 17.51
N LYS A 34 -4.09 6.44 16.88
CA LYS A 34 -3.65 7.42 15.88
C LYS A 34 -4.21 7.12 14.49
N ILE A 35 -4.65 5.90 14.24
CA ILE A 35 -5.22 5.43 12.99
C ILE A 35 -6.54 4.70 13.24
N THR A 36 -7.40 4.68 12.23
CA THR A 36 -8.64 3.87 12.23
C THR A 36 -8.37 2.44 11.79
N GLU A 37 -9.31 1.52 12.01
CA GLU A 37 -9.24 0.16 11.47
C GLU A 37 -9.01 0.15 9.95
N HIS A 38 -9.71 1.00 9.21
CA HIS A 38 -9.56 1.05 7.75
C HIS A 38 -8.21 1.63 7.32
N ASP A 39 -7.65 2.59 8.08
CA ASP A 39 -6.28 3.07 7.86
C ASP A 39 -5.27 1.92 8.02
N ALA A 40 -5.47 1.02 8.99
CA ALA A 40 -4.62 -0.16 9.14
C ALA A 40 -4.81 -1.16 8.00
N VAL A 41 -6.03 -1.37 7.49
CA VAL A 41 -6.25 -2.23 6.31
C VAL A 41 -5.47 -1.69 5.10
N ILE A 42 -5.54 -0.38 4.86
CA ILE A 42 -4.77 0.28 3.79
C ILE A 42 -3.27 0.15 4.04
N GLY A 43 -2.82 0.41 5.27
CA GLY A 43 -1.41 0.30 5.66
C GLY A 43 -0.83 -1.10 5.48
N ASN A 44 -1.58 -2.15 5.84
CA ASN A 44 -1.17 -3.53 5.65
C ASN A 44 -1.01 -3.89 4.17
N LYS A 45 -1.93 -3.42 3.33
CA LYS A 45 -1.84 -3.58 1.87
C LYS A 45 -0.65 -2.82 1.29
N LEU A 46 -0.39 -1.60 1.77
CA LEU A 46 0.80 -0.84 1.37
C LEU A 46 2.09 -1.54 1.79
N ALA A 47 2.13 -2.10 3.00
CA ALA A 47 3.27 -2.89 3.48
C ALA A 47 3.55 -4.10 2.58
N HIS A 48 2.52 -4.78 2.09
CA HIS A 48 2.66 -5.87 1.12
C HIS A 48 3.33 -5.39 -0.19
N VAL A 49 2.89 -4.28 -0.78
CA VAL A 49 3.49 -3.73 -2.01
C VAL A 49 4.95 -3.34 -1.79
N LEU A 50 5.23 -2.56 -0.73
CA LEU A 50 6.57 -2.02 -0.46
C LEU A 50 7.61 -3.09 -0.10
N THR A 51 7.17 -4.30 0.23
CA THR A 51 8.05 -5.41 0.63
C THR A 51 8.16 -6.48 -0.46
N GLY A 52 7.50 -6.28 -1.59
CA GLY A 52 7.58 -7.17 -2.75
C GLY A 52 6.60 -8.33 -2.71
N GLY A 53 5.58 -8.25 -1.86
CA GLY A 53 4.52 -9.23 -1.75
C GLY A 53 4.78 -10.28 -0.68
N ASP A 54 4.80 -11.55 -1.07
CA ASP A 54 5.00 -12.70 -0.18
C ASP A 54 6.36 -13.36 -0.42
N ILE A 55 7.41 -12.53 -0.39
CA ILE A 55 8.79 -12.97 -0.59
C ILE A 55 9.51 -13.01 0.75
N GLU A 56 10.14 -14.14 1.06
CA GLU A 56 10.71 -14.40 2.39
C GLU A 56 11.93 -13.52 2.70
N VAL A 57 12.80 -13.32 1.70
CA VAL A 57 14.09 -12.65 1.87
C VAL A 57 14.19 -11.42 0.99
N ALA A 58 15.09 -10.51 1.38
CA ALA A 58 15.41 -9.36 0.56
C ALA A 58 15.95 -9.83 -0.80
N HIS A 59 15.39 -9.28 -1.88
CA HIS A 59 15.70 -9.71 -3.24
C HIS A 59 15.71 -8.50 -4.18
N LYS A 60 16.47 -8.62 -5.26
CA LYS A 60 16.40 -7.68 -6.38
C LYS A 60 15.22 -8.02 -7.27
N THR A 61 14.51 -7.00 -7.69
CA THR A 61 13.34 -7.08 -8.56
C THR A 61 13.31 -5.91 -9.52
N ASN A 62 12.36 -5.95 -10.45
CA ASN A 62 12.12 -4.89 -11.40
C ASN A 62 10.95 -4.00 -10.98
N GLU A 63 10.89 -2.82 -11.58
CA GLU A 63 9.83 -1.84 -11.34
C GLU A 63 8.46 -2.39 -11.73
N GLN A 64 8.38 -3.20 -12.79
CA GLN A 64 7.12 -3.76 -13.27
C GLN A 64 6.45 -4.64 -12.22
N HIS A 65 7.23 -5.43 -11.47
CA HIS A 65 6.73 -6.26 -10.35
C HIS A 65 6.04 -5.41 -9.29
N ILE A 66 6.63 -4.27 -8.92
CA ILE A 66 6.06 -3.36 -7.91
C ILE A 66 4.77 -2.73 -8.43
N LEU A 67 4.77 -2.28 -9.70
CA LEU A 67 3.59 -1.70 -10.34
C LEU A 67 2.44 -2.71 -10.46
N ASP A 68 2.74 -3.99 -10.67
CA ASP A 68 1.75 -5.06 -10.73
C ASP A 68 1.10 -5.27 -9.36
N LEU A 69 1.91 -5.37 -8.31
CA LEU A 69 1.42 -5.46 -6.93
C LEU A 69 0.61 -4.22 -6.53
N GLU A 70 1.10 -3.02 -6.85
CA GLU A 70 0.42 -1.76 -6.55
C GLU A 70 -0.95 -1.72 -7.22
N ARG A 71 -1.02 -2.09 -8.50
CA ARG A 71 -2.26 -2.13 -9.27
C ARG A 71 -3.26 -3.11 -8.69
N GLU A 72 -2.85 -4.32 -8.35
CA GLU A 72 -3.73 -5.32 -7.73
C GLU A 72 -4.29 -4.80 -6.40
N VAL A 73 -3.41 -4.30 -5.54
CA VAL A 73 -3.77 -3.76 -4.24
C VAL A 73 -4.72 -2.56 -4.38
N PHE A 74 -4.42 -1.62 -5.28
CA PHE A 74 -5.24 -0.45 -5.53
C PHE A 74 -6.65 -0.84 -6.00
N VAL A 75 -6.76 -1.73 -7.00
CA VAL A 75 -8.04 -2.22 -7.50
C VAL A 75 -8.83 -2.92 -6.38
N SER A 76 -8.16 -3.71 -5.55
CA SER A 76 -8.80 -4.36 -4.40
C SER A 76 -9.35 -3.35 -3.39
N LEU A 77 -8.64 -2.25 -3.14
CA LEU A 77 -9.06 -1.18 -2.24
C LEU A 77 -10.26 -0.40 -2.80
N CYS A 78 -10.31 -0.17 -4.10
CA CYS A 78 -11.45 0.46 -4.76
C CYS A 78 -12.75 -0.34 -4.60
N GLY A 79 -12.65 -1.67 -4.45
CA GLY A 79 -13.78 -2.55 -4.18
C GLY A 79 -14.36 -2.41 -2.77
N MET A 80 -13.66 -1.77 -1.83
CA MET A 80 -14.10 -1.65 -0.44
C MET A 80 -15.08 -0.49 -0.23
N GLU A 81 -16.14 -0.73 0.55
CA GLU A 81 -17.17 0.26 0.85
C GLU A 81 -16.59 1.51 1.53
N LYS A 82 -15.82 1.34 2.61
CA LYS A 82 -15.17 2.47 3.31
C LYS A 82 -14.28 3.31 2.39
N THR A 83 -13.58 2.71 1.44
CA THR A 83 -12.77 3.45 0.45
C THR A 83 -13.67 4.29 -0.45
N ARG A 84 -14.78 3.73 -0.92
CA ARG A 84 -15.76 4.45 -1.76
C ARG A 84 -16.44 5.59 -0.99
N GLU A 85 -16.75 5.40 0.28
CA GLU A 85 -17.28 6.44 1.16
C GLU A 85 -16.28 7.59 1.33
N ARG A 86 -15.00 7.26 1.58
CA ARG A 86 -13.93 8.28 1.69
C ARG A 86 -13.78 9.08 0.39
N MET A 87 -13.76 8.41 -0.76
CA MET A 87 -13.71 9.07 -2.07
C MET A 87 -14.92 9.99 -2.28
N LYS A 88 -16.14 9.47 -2.05
CA LYS A 88 -17.38 10.24 -2.20
C LYS A 88 -17.40 11.46 -1.28
N TYR A 89 -17.03 11.27 -0.01
CA TYR A 89 -17.01 12.35 0.96
C TYR A 89 -15.98 13.43 0.59
N MET A 90 -14.77 13.03 0.18
CA MET A 90 -13.72 13.95 -0.24
C MET A 90 -14.15 14.79 -1.45
N LEU A 91 -14.77 14.16 -2.45
CA LEU A 91 -15.29 14.84 -3.64
C LEU A 91 -16.41 15.84 -3.31
N LEU A 92 -17.26 15.53 -2.33
CA LEU A 92 -18.40 16.39 -1.95
C LEU A 92 -18.02 17.51 -0.98
N ASN A 93 -17.08 17.26 -0.06
CA ASN A 93 -16.80 18.16 1.07
C ASN A 93 -15.42 18.84 0.99
N GLY A 94 -14.56 18.44 0.05
CA GLY A 94 -13.20 18.97 -0.10
C GLY A 94 -12.24 18.61 1.04
N LYS A 95 -12.64 17.72 1.96
CA LYS A 95 -11.83 17.27 3.11
C LYS A 95 -11.93 15.75 3.29
N PRO A 96 -10.90 15.09 3.83
CA PRO A 96 -10.91 13.63 3.99
C PRO A 96 -11.94 13.18 5.03
N LEU A 97 -12.62 12.06 4.74
CA LEU A 97 -13.36 11.29 5.73
C LEU A 97 -12.41 10.29 6.39
N ARG A 98 -12.55 10.11 7.71
CA ARG A 98 -11.75 9.15 8.47
C ARG A 98 -12.67 8.23 9.26
N ASN A 99 -12.87 7.03 8.73
CA ASN A 99 -13.80 5.97 9.18
C ASN A 99 -13.14 4.57 9.16
#